data_AF-A0AA43IN04-F1
#
_entry.id   AF-A0AA43IN04-F1
#
_cell.length_a   1.000
_cell.length_b   1.000
_cell.length_c   1.000
_cell.angle_alpha   90.00
_cell.angle_beta   90.00
_cell.angle_gamma   90.00
#
_symmetry.space_group_name_H-M   'P 1'
#
loop_
_entity.id
_entity.type
_entity.pdbx_description
1 polymer ?
#
loop_
_entity_poly.entity_id
_entity_poly.type
_entity_poly.pdbx_seq_one_letter_code
_entity_poly.pdbx_strand_id
1 'polypeptide(L)'
;MKTAWKTGISFGLTSGVITTLGLMVGLHSGTHSRAIVISGILTIAIADAMSDALGIHVSEESKNSGPTKAIWEATLATFAAKFLVSLTFVVPVLFGPLEHAIVMSIVWGLFLLTVLSFFVARAQGIAPWKVIGEHLFIALCVVAMTHVAGDWVNKMVGAE
;
A
#
# COMPACT_ATOMS: atom_id res chain seq x y z
N MET A 1 6.26 11.38 20.55
CA MET A 1 5.15 10.75 19.77
C MET A 1 4.79 9.44 20.43
N LYS A 2 3.52 9.25 20.80
CA LYS A 2 3.02 8.02 21.44
C LYS A 2 3.27 6.81 20.53
N THR A 3 3.71 5.69 21.10
CA THR A 3 4.10 4.47 20.40
C THR A 3 3.01 3.95 19.45
N ALA A 4 1.75 4.00 19.89
CA ALA A 4 0.58 3.55 19.12
C ALA A 4 0.40 4.29 17.77
N TRP A 5 0.72 5.60 17.74
CA TRP A 5 0.61 6.41 16.53
C TRP A 5 1.70 6.08 15.52
N LYS A 6 2.92 5.76 15.99
CA LYS A 6 4.01 5.32 15.12
C LYS A 6 3.70 3.96 14.49
N THR A 7 3.09 3.05 15.24
CA THR A 7 2.68 1.73 14.74
C THR A 7 1.69 1.86 13.60
N GLY A 8 0.58 2.61 13.80
CA GLY A 8 -0.45 2.77 12.78
C GLY A 8 0.04 3.47 11.51
N ILE A 9 0.84 4.53 11.67
CA ILE A 9 1.41 5.25 10.52
C ILE A 9 2.39 4.37 9.76
N SER A 10 3.36 3.74 10.44
CA SER A 10 4.39 2.94 9.76
C SER A 10 3.77 1.75 9.03
N PHE A 11 2.78 1.10 9.63
CA PHE A 11 2.06 0.00 9.02
C PHE A 11 1.23 0.48 7.82
N GLY A 12 0.35 1.47 8.02
CA GLY A 12 -0.56 1.95 6.98
C GLY A 12 0.14 2.55 5.76
N LEU A 13 1.25 3.29 5.95
CA LEU A 13 2.02 3.85 4.84
C LEU A 13 2.68 2.74 4.01
N THR A 14 3.31 1.76 4.66
CA THR A 14 4.06 0.68 3.98
C THR A 14 3.11 -0.29 3.28
N SER A 15 2.06 -0.75 3.98
CA SER A 15 1.09 -1.68 3.40
C SER A 15 0.25 -1.01 2.31
N GLY A 16 -0.09 0.28 2.46
CA GLY A 16 -0.79 1.06 1.43
C GLY A 16 -0.01 1.13 0.12
N VAL A 17 1.31 1.37 0.16
CA VAL A 17 2.15 1.37 -1.05
C VAL A 17 2.14 0.00 -1.74
N ILE A 18 2.44 -1.07 -1.01
CA ILE A 18 2.63 -2.41 -1.59
C ILE A 18 1.32 -2.94 -2.16
N THR A 19 0.21 -2.82 -1.41
CA THR A 19 -1.09 -3.33 -1.85
C THR A 19 -1.61 -2.57 -3.06
N THR A 20 -1.53 -1.23 -3.05
CA THR A 20 -2.01 -0.42 -4.19
C THR A 20 -1.17 -0.64 -5.44
N LEU A 21 0.17 -0.73 -5.31
CA LEU A 21 1.04 -1.10 -6.43
C LEU A 21 0.69 -2.46 -7.01
N GLY A 22 0.59 -3.49 -6.17
CA GLY A 22 0.29 -4.85 -6.60
C GLY A 22 -1.04 -4.94 -7.33
N LEU A 23 -2.10 -4.36 -6.77
CA LEU A 23 -3.42 -4.34 -7.39
C LEU A 23 -3.40 -3.62 -8.72
N MET A 24 -2.85 -2.40 -8.76
CA MET A 24 -2.82 -1.56 -9.95
C MET A 24 -2.09 -2.25 -11.11
N VAL A 25 -0.93 -2.87 -10.85
CA VAL A 25 -0.17 -3.60 -11.87
C VAL A 25 -0.93 -4.85 -12.34
N GLY A 26 -1.53 -5.61 -11.42
CA GLY A 26 -2.31 -6.79 -11.78
C GLY A 26 -3.53 -6.44 -12.64
N LEU A 27 -4.31 -5.42 -12.26
CA LEU A 27 -5.45 -4.96 -13.04
C LEU A 27 -5.04 -4.39 -14.40
N HIS A 28 -3.91 -3.67 -14.46
CA HIS A 28 -3.36 -3.18 -15.74
C HIS A 28 -3.02 -4.34 -16.69
N SER A 29 -2.23 -5.31 -16.22
CA SER A 29 -1.85 -6.48 -17.03
C SER A 29 -3.05 -7.32 -17.47
N GLY A 30 -4.08 -7.42 -16.62
CA GLY A 30 -5.26 -8.21 -16.92
C GLY A 30 -6.27 -7.56 -17.85
N THR A 31 -6.32 -6.22 -17.93
CA THR A 31 -7.45 -5.51 -18.58
C THR A 31 -7.05 -4.38 -19.50
N HIS A 32 -5.86 -3.81 -19.34
CA HIS A 32 -5.44 -2.55 -20.00
C HIS A 32 -6.45 -1.40 -19.87
N SER A 33 -7.38 -1.47 -18.91
CA SER A 33 -8.48 -0.52 -18.77
C SER A 33 -8.20 0.48 -17.65
N ARG A 34 -8.05 1.75 -18.04
CA ARG A 34 -7.88 2.85 -17.07
C ARG A 34 -9.03 2.90 -16.06
N ALA A 35 -10.27 2.67 -16.51
CA ALA A 35 -11.44 2.72 -15.63
C ALA A 35 -11.36 1.65 -14.54
N ILE A 36 -10.93 0.43 -14.89
CA ILE A 36 -10.77 -0.69 -13.95
C ILE A 36 -9.61 -0.42 -12.99
N VAL A 37 -8.50 0.14 -13.48
CA VAL A 37 -7.37 0.48 -12.61
C VAL A 37 -7.76 1.57 -11.59
N ILE A 38 -8.44 2.63 -12.02
CA ILE A 38 -8.90 3.70 -11.12
C ILE A 38 -9.93 3.16 -10.11
N SER A 39 -10.91 2.38 -10.56
CA SER A 39 -11.91 1.80 -9.66
C SER A 39 -11.25 0.85 -8.65
N GLY A 40 -10.27 0.06 -9.09
CA GLY A 40 -9.46 -0.78 -8.21
C GLY A 40 -8.73 0.01 -7.13
N ILE A 41 -8.02 1.08 -7.51
CA ILE A 41 -7.30 1.91 -6.52
C ILE A 41 -8.27 2.54 -5.52
N LEU A 42 -9.37 3.13 -5.98
CA LEU A 42 -10.32 3.80 -5.08
C LEU A 42 -11.03 2.82 -4.13
N THR A 43 -11.46 1.67 -4.66
CA THR A 43 -12.16 0.66 -3.85
C THR A 43 -11.23 0.04 -2.82
N ILE A 44 -9.99 -0.30 -3.18
CA ILE A 44 -9.03 -0.85 -2.22
C ILE A 44 -8.56 0.20 -1.21
N ALA A 45 -8.39 1.47 -1.62
CA ALA A 45 -8.04 2.54 -0.69
C ALA A 45 -9.06 2.68 0.43
N ILE A 46 -10.34 2.41 0.17
CA ILE A 46 -11.40 2.45 1.19
C ILE A 46 -11.46 1.14 1.96
N ALA A 47 -11.69 0.02 1.26
CA ALA A 47 -11.98 -1.27 1.88
C ALA A 47 -10.78 -1.80 2.67
N ASP A 48 -9.58 -1.74 2.09
CA ASP A 48 -8.36 -2.27 2.71
C ASP A 48 -7.88 -1.36 3.84
N ALA A 49 -7.99 -0.03 3.69
CA ALA A 49 -7.64 0.90 4.78
C ALA A 49 -8.57 0.76 5.99
N MET A 50 -9.87 0.54 5.76
CA MET A 50 -10.83 0.27 6.83
C MET A 50 -10.56 -1.08 7.50
N SER A 51 -10.32 -2.13 6.71
CA SER A 51 -10.00 -3.47 7.21
C SER A 51 -8.73 -3.46 8.08
N ASP A 52 -7.65 -2.85 7.60
CA ASP A 52 -6.39 -2.73 8.33
C ASP A 52 -6.52 -1.87 9.59
N ALA A 53 -7.26 -0.76 9.52
CA ALA A 53 -7.50 0.08 10.68
C ALA A 53 -8.26 -0.67 11.77
N LEU A 54 -9.28 -1.45 11.41
CA LEU A 54 -9.99 -2.33 12.33
C LEU A 54 -9.07 -3.44 12.87
N GLY A 55 -8.20 -4.02 12.03
CA GLY A 55 -7.21 -5.01 12.45
C GLY A 55 -6.25 -4.46 13.51
N ILE A 56 -5.75 -3.24 13.33
CA ILE A 56 -4.94 -2.54 14.33
C ILE A 56 -5.76 -2.20 15.58
N HIS A 57 -7.02 -1.78 15.43
CA HIS A 57 -7.91 -1.51 16.56
C HIS A 57 -8.06 -2.73 17.46
N VAL A 58 -8.44 -3.87 16.87
CA VAL A 58 -8.63 -5.14 17.59
C VAL A 58 -7.31 -5.63 18.18
N SER A 59 -6.18 -5.46 17.47
CA SER A 59 -4.85 -5.81 18.00
C SER A 59 -4.49 -4.98 19.25
N GLU A 60 -4.75 -3.67 19.25
CA GLU A 60 -4.51 -2.83 20.42
C GLU A 60 -5.50 -3.10 21.56
N GLU A 61 -6.77 -3.39 21.25
CA GLU A 61 -7.78 -3.79 22.25
C GLU A 61 -7.38 -5.10 22.95
N SER A 62 -6.87 -6.07 22.19
CA SER A 62 -6.44 -7.38 22.71
C SER A 62 -5.28 -7.30 23.70
N LYS A 63 -4.47 -6.24 23.65
CA LYS A 63 -3.34 -6.04 24.58
C LYS A 63 -3.80 -5.68 25.99
N ASN A 64 -5.07 -5.32 26.17
CA ASN A 64 -5.73 -5.03 27.46
C ASN A 64 -4.89 -4.21 28.46
N SER A 65 -4.08 -3.27 27.97
CA SER A 65 -3.06 -2.57 28.77
C SER A 65 -2.93 -1.08 28.44
N GLY A 66 -3.71 -0.57 27.47
CA GLY A 66 -3.68 0.83 27.03
C GLY A 66 -5.01 1.55 27.24
N PRO A 67 -5.00 2.89 27.37
CA PRO A 67 -6.23 3.67 27.41
C PRO A 67 -6.94 3.60 26.05
N THR A 68 -8.28 3.56 26.06
CA THR A 68 -9.13 3.51 24.85
C THR A 68 -8.79 4.60 23.83
N LYS A 69 -8.39 5.78 24.30
CA LYS A 69 -7.92 6.88 23.44
C LYS A 69 -6.73 6.49 22.56
N ALA A 70 -5.77 5.70 23.06
CA ALA A 70 -4.61 5.27 22.29
C ALA A 70 -4.99 4.26 21.19
N ILE A 71 -5.99 3.41 21.45
CA ILE A 71 -6.54 2.46 20.47
C ILE A 71 -7.13 3.23 19.29
N TRP A 72 -7.98 4.21 19.57
CA TRP A 72 -8.57 5.07 18.52
C TRP A 72 -7.53 5.93 17.79
N GLU A 73 -6.51 6.43 18.49
CA GLU A 73 -5.39 7.14 17.86
C GLU A 73 -4.65 6.24 16.85
N ALA A 74 -4.38 4.97 17.18
CA ALA A 74 -3.75 4.01 16.25
C ALA A 74 -4.65 3.64 15.08
N THR A 75 -5.95 3.45 15.35
CA THR A 75 -6.97 3.11 14.34
C THR A 75 -7.06 4.20 13.28
N LEU A 76 -7.28 5.45 13.71
CA LEU A 76 -7.44 6.58 12.82
C LEU A 76 -6.14 6.88 12.07
N ALA A 77 -4.99 6.72 12.73
CA ALA A 77 -3.69 6.88 12.09
C ALA A 77 -3.45 5.85 10.98
N THR A 78 -3.82 4.58 11.23
CA THR A 78 -3.71 3.50 10.24
C THR A 78 -4.60 3.77 9.04
N PHE A 79 -5.88 4.09 9.29
CA PHE A 79 -6.83 4.44 8.23
C PHE A 79 -6.31 5.61 7.39
N ALA A 80 -6.00 6.73 8.02
CA ALA A 80 -5.58 7.94 7.31
C ALA A 80 -4.27 7.74 6.55
N ALA A 81 -3.28 7.06 7.15
CA ALA A 81 -2.01 6.78 6.50
C ALA A 81 -2.22 5.94 5.23
N LYS A 82 -2.97 4.85 5.35
CA LYS A 82 -3.20 3.92 4.25
C LYS A 82 -4.07 4.53 3.14
N PHE A 83 -5.21 5.11 3.52
CA PHE A 83 -6.14 5.77 2.61
C PHE A 83 -5.43 6.87 1.79
N LEU A 84 -4.72 7.78 2.46
CA LEU A 84 -4.08 8.92 1.79
C LEU A 84 -2.93 8.47 0.88
N VAL A 85 -2.12 7.49 1.31
CA VAL A 85 -1.06 6.94 0.46
C VAL A 85 -1.64 6.26 -0.77
N SER A 86 -2.66 5.42 -0.62
CA SER A 86 -3.29 4.74 -1.76
C SER A 86 -3.89 5.74 -2.75
N LEU A 87 -4.48 6.84 -2.29
CA LEU A 87 -4.98 7.90 -3.17
C LEU A 87 -3.88 8.58 -4.01
N THR A 88 -2.62 8.62 -3.54
CA THR A 88 -1.53 9.21 -4.34
C THR A 88 -1.29 8.47 -5.66
N PHE A 89 -1.59 7.16 -5.73
CA PHE A 89 -1.44 6.35 -6.94
C PHE A 89 -2.51 6.61 -8.00
N VAL A 90 -3.61 7.27 -7.65
CA VAL A 90 -4.60 7.71 -8.65
C VAL A 90 -4.02 8.82 -9.52
N VAL A 91 -3.15 9.67 -8.96
CA VAL A 91 -2.64 10.87 -9.64
C VAL A 91 -1.94 10.53 -10.96
N PRO A 92 -0.92 9.65 -11.02
CA PRO A 92 -0.28 9.32 -12.30
C PRO A 92 -1.25 8.76 -13.35
N VAL A 93 -2.25 7.97 -12.91
CA VAL A 93 -3.23 7.29 -13.78
C VAL A 93 -4.22 8.25 -14.42
N LEU A 94 -4.51 9.39 -13.77
CA LEU A 94 -5.40 10.42 -14.30
C LEU A 94 -4.77 11.27 -15.41
N PHE A 95 -3.47 11.58 -15.30
CA PHE A 95 -2.84 12.60 -16.15
C PHE A 95 -2.05 12.04 -17.35
N GLY A 96 -1.69 10.75 -17.36
CA GLY A 96 -0.84 10.16 -18.39
C GLY A 96 -1.50 9.02 -19.19
N PRO A 97 -0.94 8.65 -20.35
CA PRO A 97 -1.24 7.37 -21.00
C PRO A 97 -1.04 6.22 -20.01
N LEU A 98 -1.92 5.21 -20.02
CA LEU A 98 -1.97 4.19 -18.98
C LEU A 98 -0.62 3.48 -18.77
N GLU A 99 0.04 3.04 -19.84
CA GLU A 99 1.36 2.41 -19.76
C GLU A 99 2.41 3.29 -19.06
N HIS A 100 2.46 4.57 -19.40
CA HIS A 100 3.39 5.53 -18.79
C HIS A 100 3.01 5.81 -17.34
N ALA A 101 1.71 5.90 -17.05
CA ALA A 101 1.20 6.11 -15.71
C ALA A 101 1.55 4.96 -14.77
N ILE A 102 1.49 3.71 -15.23
CA ILE A 102 1.87 2.53 -14.44
C ILE A 102 3.35 2.58 -14.09
N VAL A 103 4.22 2.88 -15.05
CA VAL A 103 5.68 3.03 -14.79
C VAL A 103 5.93 4.15 -13.79
N MET A 104 5.29 5.31 -13.96
CA MET A 104 5.39 6.42 -13.00
C MET A 104 4.92 6.02 -11.60
N SER A 105 3.81 5.29 -11.49
CA SER A 105 3.28 4.79 -10.23
C SER A 105 4.22 3.76 -9.58
N ILE A 106 4.86 2.88 -10.35
CA ILE A 106 5.89 1.96 -9.84
C ILE A 106 7.07 2.74 -9.26
N VAL A 107 7.61 3.70 -10.02
CA VAL A 107 8.71 4.56 -9.54
C VAL A 107 8.31 5.32 -8.29
N TRP A 108 7.10 5.90 -8.27
CA TRP A 108 6.55 6.61 -7.11
C TRP A 108 6.42 5.71 -5.89
N GLY A 109 5.88 4.51 -6.04
CA GLY A 109 5.72 3.57 -4.93
C GLY A 109 7.05 3.03 -4.41
N LEU A 110 8.01 2.70 -5.28
CA LEU A 110 9.36 2.31 -4.84
C LEU A 110 10.09 3.47 -4.13
N PHE A 111 9.90 4.71 -4.61
CA PHE A 111 10.43 5.90 -3.95
C PHE A 111 9.82 6.08 -2.55
N LEU A 112 8.48 6.06 -2.43
CA LEU A 112 7.79 6.14 -1.15
C LEU A 112 8.26 5.05 -0.20
N LEU A 113 8.30 3.80 -0.67
CA LEU A 113 8.72 2.66 0.14
C LEU A 113 10.16 2.80 0.64
N THR A 114 11.06 3.31 -0.21
CA THR A 114 12.46 3.59 0.15
C THR A 114 12.53 4.66 1.24
N VAL A 115 11.83 5.77 1.07
CA VAL A 115 11.80 6.88 2.03
C VAL A 115 11.23 6.42 3.37
N LEU A 116 10.11 5.69 3.35
CA LEU A 116 9.49 5.16 4.56
C LEU A 116 10.40 4.16 5.27
N SER A 117 10.97 3.20 4.53
CA SER A 117 11.90 2.20 5.07
C SER A 117 13.14 2.85 5.66
N PHE A 118 13.65 3.92 5.06
CA PHE A 118 14.76 4.70 5.61
C PHE A 118 14.41 5.30 6.97
N PHE A 119 13.24 5.94 7.09
CA PHE A 119 12.80 6.52 8.36
C PHE A 119 12.54 5.46 9.43
N VAL A 120 11.96 4.32 9.07
CA VAL A 120 11.76 3.18 9.99
C VAL A 120 13.10 2.67 10.50
N ALA A 121 14.06 2.43 9.61
CA ALA A 121 15.38 1.94 10.01
C ALA A 121 16.12 2.93 10.91
N ARG A 122 16.05 4.24 10.60
CA ARG A 122 16.62 5.30 11.43
C ARG A 122 15.97 5.35 12.81
N ALA A 123 14.65 5.17 12.90
CA ALA A 123 13.93 5.16 14.17
C ALA A 123 14.24 3.92 15.02
N GLN A 124 14.60 2.79 14.40
CA GLN A 124 14.96 1.54 15.07
C GLN A 124 16.48 1.41 15.34
N GLY A 125 17.31 2.34 14.86
CA GLY A 125 18.76 2.26 14.99
C GLY A 125 19.40 1.15 14.14
N ILE A 126 18.70 0.65 13.13
CA ILE A 126 19.18 -0.41 12.23
C ILE A 126 19.77 0.23 10.97
N ALA A 127 20.74 -0.45 10.37
CA ALA A 127 21.27 -0.16 9.06
C ALA A 127 20.16 0.02 7.99
N PRO A 128 19.98 1.23 7.41
CA PRO A 128 18.86 1.50 6.49
C PRO A 128 18.82 0.62 5.25
N TRP A 129 19.97 0.26 4.68
CA TRP A 129 20.04 -0.54 3.46
C TRP A 129 19.44 -1.94 3.63
N LYS A 130 19.46 -2.52 4.83
CA LYS A 130 18.86 -3.83 5.09
C LYS A 130 17.34 -3.76 4.99
N VAL A 131 16.74 -2.80 5.69
CA VAL A 131 15.30 -2.59 5.73
C VAL A 131 14.77 -2.16 4.36
N ILE A 132 15.45 -1.22 3.69
CA ILE A 132 15.08 -0.79 2.33
C ILE A 132 15.15 -1.97 1.36
N GLY A 133 16.23 -2.76 1.40
CA GLY A 133 16.39 -3.92 0.52
C GLY A 133 15.29 -4.96 0.70
N GLU A 134 14.92 -5.27 1.94
CA GLU A 134 13.83 -6.20 2.25
C GLU A 134 12.48 -5.72 1.73
N HIS A 135 12.10 -4.48 2.02
CA HIS A 135 10.81 -3.94 1.58
C HIS A 135 10.73 -3.80 0.06
N LEU A 136 11.80 -3.34 -0.60
CA LEU A 136 11.84 -3.27 -2.06
C LEU A 136 11.78 -4.65 -2.70
N PHE A 137 12.47 -5.64 -2.13
CA PHE A 137 12.40 -7.02 -2.64
C PHE A 137 10.98 -7.57 -2.54
N ILE A 138 10.32 -7.42 -1.39
CA ILE A 138 8.92 -7.86 -1.21
C ILE A 138 8.00 -7.13 -2.19
N ALA A 139 8.15 -5.82 -2.36
CA ALA A 139 7.34 -5.04 -3.29
C ALA A 139 7.52 -5.51 -4.75
N LEU A 140 8.76 -5.79 -5.16
CA LEU A 140 9.04 -6.33 -6.50
C LEU A 140 8.44 -7.73 -6.68
N CYS A 141 8.51 -8.59 -5.66
CA CYS A 141 7.84 -9.89 -5.70
C CYS A 141 6.32 -9.73 -5.85
N VAL A 142 5.70 -8.85 -5.08
CA VAL A 142 4.26 -8.56 -5.19
C VAL A 142 3.91 -8.09 -6.58
N VAL A 143 4.62 -7.10 -7.12
CA VAL A 143 4.41 -6.58 -8.48
C VAL A 143 4.53 -7.66 -9.54
N ALA A 144 5.57 -8.51 -9.47
CA ALA A 144 5.76 -9.60 -10.41
C ALA A 144 4.65 -10.65 -10.33
N MET A 145 4.28 -11.06 -9.11
CA MET A 145 3.22 -12.06 -8.90
C MET A 145 1.86 -11.55 -9.37
N THR A 146 1.51 -10.30 -9.07
CA THR A 146 0.21 -9.75 -9.49
C THR A 146 0.15 -9.49 -10.99
N HIS A 147 1.27 -9.10 -11.62
CA HIS A 147 1.35 -9.00 -13.09
C HIS A 147 1.09 -10.34 -13.76
N VAL A 148 1.78 -11.40 -13.31
CA VAL A 148 1.61 -12.75 -13.86
C VAL A 148 0.17 -13.25 -13.64
N ALA A 149 -0.41 -12.97 -12.46
CA ALA A 149 -1.79 -13.32 -12.18
C ALA A 149 -2.77 -12.58 -13.10
N GLY A 150 -2.56 -11.28 -13.35
CA GLY A 150 -3.40 -10.50 -14.26
C GLY A 150 -3.35 -11.01 -15.70
N ASP A 151 -2.14 -11.21 -16.25
CA ASP A 151 -1.94 -11.81 -17.59
C ASP A 151 -2.60 -13.18 -17.70
N TRP A 152 -2.49 -14.00 -16.65
CA TRP A 152 -3.06 -15.35 -16.61
C TRP A 152 -4.59 -15.30 -16.66
N VAL A 153 -5.22 -14.42 -15.88
CA VAL A 153 -6.68 -14.22 -15.91
C VAL A 153 -7.14 -13.73 -17.26
N ASN A 154 -6.44 -12.77 -17.88
CA ASN A 154 -6.77 -12.26 -19.21
C ASN A 154 -6.78 -13.39 -20.26
N LYS A 155 -5.76 -14.25 -20.25
CA LYS A 155 -5.68 -15.40 -21.17
C LYS A 155 -6.77 -16.44 -20.95
N MET A 156 -7.22 -16.64 -19.70
CA MET A 156 -8.23 -17.65 -19.38
C MET A 156 -9.65 -17.17 -19.63
N VAL A 157 -9.96 -15.95 -19.23
CA VAL A 157 -11.34 -15.42 -19.22
C VAL A 157 -11.62 -14.63 -20.49
N GLY A 158 -10.60 -14.07 -21.14
CA GLY A 158 -10.76 -13.07 -22.18
C GLY A 158 -11.30 -11.79 -21.56
N ALA A 159 -10.44 -10.79 -21.34
CA ALA A 159 -10.95 -9.46 -21.04
C ALA A 159 -11.60 -8.90 -22.32
N GLU A 160 -12.91 -9.09 -22.47
CA GLU A 160 -13.72 -8.46 -23.54
C GLU A 160 -13.65 -6.93 -23.46
#